data_AF-A0A7Y3LHU5-F1
#
_entry.id   AF-A0A7Y3LHU5-F1
#
_cell.length_a   1.000
_cell.length_b   1.000
_cell.length_c   1.000
_cell.angle_alpha   90.00
_cell.angle_beta   90.00
_cell.angle_gamma   90.00
#
_symmetry.space_group_name_H-M   'P 1'
#
loop_
_entity.id
_entity.type
_entity.pdbx_description
1 polymer ?
#
loop_
_entity_poly.entity_id
_entity_poly.type
_entity_poly.pdbx_seq_one_letter_code
_entity_poly.pdbx_strand_id
1 'polypeptide(L)'
;MKALITGSSGFVGGHLVEHLRSVGDEVCVLDPAVDIRDRQALSLACSSFMEGQVDVIFHLAAMSHVGDSFGSSAEVFKVNVMGSVNLLEVARAQFPRAK
;
A
#
# COMPACT_ATOMS: atom_id res chain seq x y z
N MET A 1 -14.98 -8.85 0.40
CA MET A 1 -13.58 -9.02 0.88
C MET A 1 -13.11 -7.72 1.50
N LYS A 2 -12.08 -7.76 2.35
CA LYS A 2 -11.42 -6.59 2.92
C LYS A 2 -10.08 -6.36 2.24
N ALA A 3 -9.98 -5.26 1.51
CA ALA A 3 -8.82 -4.88 0.73
C ALA A 3 -8.05 -3.75 1.41
N LEU A 4 -6.75 -3.96 1.63
CA LEU A 4 -5.82 -2.92 2.06
C LEU A 4 -5.15 -2.31 0.83
N ILE A 5 -5.14 -0.98 0.71
CA ILE A 5 -4.63 -0.29 -0.48
C ILE A 5 -3.60 0.76 -0.09
N THR A 6 -2.47 0.76 -0.81
CA THR A 6 -1.51 1.88 -0.84
C THR A 6 -1.54 2.51 -2.23
N GLY A 7 -1.35 3.83 -2.32
CA GLY A 7 -1.45 4.58 -3.58
C GLY A 7 -2.91 4.77 -4.04
N SER A 8 -3.86 4.73 -3.10
CA SER A 8 -5.29 4.90 -3.32
C SER A 8 -5.67 6.26 -3.92
N SER A 9 -4.86 7.29 -3.69
CA SER A 9 -5.01 8.64 -4.24
C SER A 9 -4.49 8.80 -5.68
N GLY A 10 -3.79 7.79 -6.22
CA GLY A 10 -3.34 7.79 -7.62
C GLY A 10 -4.46 7.44 -8.59
N PHE A 11 -4.19 7.57 -9.90
CA PHE A 11 -5.19 7.31 -10.96
C PHE A 11 -5.82 5.91 -10.85
N VAL A 12 -4.99 4.87 -10.85
CA VAL A 12 -5.47 3.47 -10.73
C VAL A 12 -6.06 3.22 -9.34
N GLY A 13 -5.46 3.77 -8.29
CA GLY A 13 -5.91 3.59 -6.91
C GLY A 13 -7.33 4.11 -6.68
N GLY A 14 -7.65 5.30 -7.18
CA GLY A 14 -8.97 5.90 -7.02
C GLY A 14 -10.06 5.06 -7.69
N HIS A 15 -9.82 4.62 -8.93
CA HIS A 15 -10.74 3.74 -9.66
C HIS A 15 -10.90 2.38 -8.97
N LEU A 16 -9.83 1.80 -8.43
CA LEU A 16 -9.91 0.54 -7.70
C LEU A 16 -10.75 0.68 -6.41
N VAL A 17 -10.52 1.74 -5.63
CA VAL A 17 -11.31 2.03 -4.42
C VAL A 17 -12.79 2.17 -4.74
N GLU A 18 -13.13 2.93 -5.77
CA GLU A 18 -14.51 3.13 -6.21
C GLU A 18 -15.14 1.80 -6.65
N HIS A 19 -14.44 1.03 -7.46
CA HIS A 19 -14.91 -0.26 -7.96
C HIS A 19 -15.16 -1.27 -6.82
N LEU A 20 -14.19 -1.49 -5.94
CA LEU A 20 -14.31 -2.43 -4.82
C LEU A 20 -15.48 -2.08 -3.90
N ARG A 21 -15.63 -0.79 -3.57
CA ARG A 21 -16.79 -0.33 -2.79
C ARG A 21 -18.10 -0.57 -3.53
N SER A 22 -18.15 -0.37 -4.85
CA SER A 22 -19.36 -0.57 -5.67
C SER A 22 -19.85 -2.02 -5.69
N VAL A 23 -18.94 -2.99 -5.52
CA VAL A 23 -19.26 -4.42 -5.47
C VAL A 23 -19.44 -4.96 -4.05
N GLY A 24 -19.41 -4.08 -3.04
CA GLY A 24 -19.70 -4.41 -1.64
C GLY A 24 -18.47 -4.80 -0.81
N ASP A 25 -17.26 -4.57 -1.29
CA ASP A 25 -16.03 -4.86 -0.55
C ASP A 25 -15.70 -3.78 0.48
N GLU A 26 -15.08 -4.19 1.59
CA GLU A 26 -14.54 -3.29 2.59
C GLU A 26 -13.15 -2.80 2.11
N VAL A 27 -12.95 -1.48 2.05
CA VAL A 27 -11.71 -0.90 1.54
C VAL A 27 -11.03 -0.07 2.63
N CYS A 28 -9.81 -0.45 2.96
CA CYS A 28 -8.92 0.25 3.88
C CYS A 28 -7.80 0.92 3.10
N VAL A 29 -7.67 2.25 3.22
CA VAL A 29 -6.63 3.03 2.54
C VAL A 29 -5.60 3.50 3.56
N LEU A 30 -4.32 3.43 3.19
CA LEU A 30 -3.20 3.89 4.04
C LEU A 30 -2.70 5.29 3.68
N ASP A 31 -2.76 5.66 2.40
CA ASP A 31 -2.34 6.97 1.92
C ASP A 31 -3.46 8.04 2.05
N PRO A 32 -3.09 9.33 2.14
CA PRO A 32 -1.72 9.86 2.26
C PRO A 32 -1.16 9.82 3.69
N ALA A 33 -1.90 9.25 4.65
CA ALA A 33 -1.55 9.29 6.06
C ALA A 33 -0.28 8.49 6.42
N VAL A 34 0.03 7.45 5.65
CA VAL A 34 1.17 6.57 5.89
C VAL A 34 2.10 6.53 4.68
N ASP A 35 3.36 6.87 4.92
CA ASP A 35 4.42 6.75 3.92
C ASP A 35 5.00 5.33 3.91
N ILE A 36 5.01 4.68 2.75
CA ILE A 36 5.54 3.32 2.60
C ILE A 36 7.04 3.22 2.89
N ARG A 37 7.78 4.34 2.84
CA ARG A 37 9.20 4.40 3.21
C ARG A 37 9.40 4.26 4.73
N ASP A 38 8.38 4.54 5.53
CA ASP A 38 8.40 4.39 6.98
C ASP A 38 7.76 3.06 7.41
N ARG A 39 8.62 2.05 7.60
CA ARG A 39 8.21 0.72 8.07
C ARG A 39 7.50 0.77 9.42
N GLN A 40 7.88 1.69 10.31
CA GLN A 40 7.34 1.76 11.66
C GLN A 40 5.92 2.31 11.63
N ALA A 41 5.70 3.38 10.85
CA ALA A 41 4.37 3.93 10.60
C ALA A 41 3.45 2.91 9.90
N LEU A 42 3.95 2.20 8.88
CA LEU A 42 3.22 1.09 8.24
C LEU A 42 2.81 0.01 9.26
N SER A 43 3.75 -0.46 10.07
CA SER A 43 3.49 -1.48 11.08
C SER A 43 2.45 -1.03 12.11
N LEU A 44 2.47 0.24 12.51
CA LEU A 44 1.52 0.81 13.46
C LEU A 44 0.13 0.94 12.85
N ALA A 45 0.01 1.51 11.64
CA ALA A 45 -1.27 1.62 10.94
C ALA A 45 -1.93 0.24 10.75
N CYS A 46 -1.12 -0.75 10.39
CA CYS A 46 -1.57 -2.12 10.19
C CYS A 46 -1.90 -2.88 11.50
N SER A 47 -1.33 -2.48 12.65
CA SER A 47 -1.58 -3.15 13.93
C SER A 47 -3.02 -3.03 14.44
N SER A 48 -3.81 -2.12 13.89
CA SER A 48 -5.23 -1.94 14.22
C SER A 48 -6.14 -3.02 13.62
N PHE A 49 -5.66 -3.77 12.63
CA PHE A 49 -6.40 -4.87 12.02
C PHE A 49 -6.21 -6.16 12.83
N MET A 50 -7.30 -6.91 13.04
CA MET A 50 -7.17 -8.25 13.64
C MET A 50 -6.57 -9.23 12.61
N GLU A 51 -5.85 -10.23 13.10
CA GLU A 51 -5.28 -11.27 12.23
C GLU A 51 -6.38 -11.92 11.36
N GLY A 52 -6.11 -12.02 10.06
CA GLY A 52 -7.06 -12.59 9.09
C GLY A 52 -8.21 -11.66 8.68
N GLN A 53 -8.21 -10.38 9.10
CA GLN A 53 -9.18 -9.42 8.59
C GLN A 53 -8.88 -8.95 7.18
N VAL A 54 -7.61 -8.89 6.76
CA VAL A 54 -7.22 -8.41 5.43
C VAL A 54 -7.13 -9.60 4.48
N ASP A 55 -7.95 -9.61 3.44
CA ASP A 55 -8.00 -10.68 2.43
C ASP A 55 -6.96 -10.47 1.31
N VAL A 56 -6.69 -9.21 0.96
CA VAL A 56 -5.78 -8.83 -0.13
C VAL A 56 -5.10 -7.50 0.15
N ILE A 57 -3.88 -7.33 -0.36
CA ILE A 57 -3.16 -6.06 -0.35
C ILE A 57 -2.91 -5.59 -1.79
N PHE A 58 -3.48 -4.44 -2.16
CA PHE A 58 -3.16 -3.78 -3.42
C PHE A 58 -2.07 -2.72 -3.20
N HIS A 59 -0.87 -2.99 -3.73
CA HIS A 59 0.25 -2.06 -3.68
C HIS A 59 0.34 -1.22 -4.95
N LEU A 60 -0.21 0.00 -4.92
CA LEU A 60 -0.20 0.95 -6.05
C LEU A 60 0.62 2.21 -5.76
N ALA A 61 1.21 2.32 -4.56
CA ALA A 61 2.08 3.44 -4.21
C ALA A 61 3.43 3.30 -4.92
N ALA A 62 3.75 4.26 -5.79
CA ALA A 62 5.02 4.33 -6.50
C ALA A 62 5.27 5.75 -7.02
N MET A 63 6.53 6.09 -7.24
CA MET A 63 6.90 7.12 -8.21
C MET A 63 6.78 6.53 -9.61
N SER A 64 5.74 6.92 -10.34
CA SER A 64 5.37 6.32 -11.63
C SER A 64 5.94 7.05 -12.85
N HIS A 65 6.34 8.32 -12.70
CA HIS A 65 6.87 9.11 -13.79
C HIS A 65 8.35 8.80 -14.02
N VAL A 66 8.68 8.21 -15.17
CA VAL A 66 10.05 7.76 -15.50
C VAL A 66 11.06 8.91 -15.46
N GLY A 67 10.65 10.11 -15.87
CA GLY A 67 11.53 11.29 -15.88
C GLY A 67 12.11 11.64 -14.50
N ASP A 68 11.38 11.33 -13.42
CA ASP A 68 11.81 11.63 -12.06
C ASP A 68 13.05 10.80 -11.66
N SER A 69 13.23 9.63 -12.30
CA SER A 69 14.37 8.76 -12.04
C SER A 69 15.71 9.32 -12.54
N PHE A 70 15.69 10.24 -13.52
CA PHE A 70 16.92 10.75 -14.14
C PHE A 70 17.72 11.66 -13.19
N GLY A 71 17.03 12.38 -12.31
CA GLY A 71 17.65 13.25 -11.30
C GLY A 71 17.51 12.76 -9.86
N SER A 72 16.66 11.75 -9.60
CA SER A 72 16.33 11.31 -8.25
C SER A 72 16.23 9.79 -8.13
N SER A 73 17.15 9.06 -8.77
CA SER A 73 17.20 7.59 -8.74
C SER A 73 17.20 7.03 -7.30
N ALA A 74 17.96 7.62 -6.38
CA ALA A 74 17.97 7.21 -4.98
C ALA A 74 16.58 7.32 -4.33
N GLU A 75 15.79 8.33 -4.68
CA GLU A 75 14.44 8.51 -4.16
C GLU A 75 13.45 7.52 -4.78
N VAL A 76 13.56 7.29 -6.08
CA VAL A 76 12.79 6.25 -6.78
C VAL A 76 13.04 4.87 -6.16
N PHE A 77 14.30 4.55 -5.81
CA PHE A 77 14.62 3.29 -5.14
C PHE A 77 14.05 3.22 -3.72
N LYS A 78 14.10 4.32 -2.95
CA LYS A 78 13.48 4.35 -1.62
C LYS A 78 11.97 4.10 -1.69
N VAL A 79 11.28 4.74 -2.63
CA VAL A 79 9.83 4.57 -2.78
C VAL A 79 9.49 3.21 -3.38
N ASN A 80 9.97 2.92 -4.59
CA ASN A 80 9.48 1.78 -5.38
C ASN A 80 10.10 0.45 -4.95
N VAL A 81 11.33 0.45 -4.41
CA VAL A 81 12.00 -0.78 -3.98
C VAL A 81 11.89 -0.94 -2.47
N MET A 82 12.43 -0.02 -1.69
CA MET A 82 12.45 -0.16 -0.23
C MET A 82 11.05 -0.01 0.37
N GLY A 83 10.20 0.84 -0.18
CA GLY A 83 8.78 0.93 0.23
C GLY A 83 8.02 -0.37 0.01
N SER A 84 8.25 -1.03 -1.14
CA SER A 84 7.71 -2.37 -1.41
C SER A 84 8.21 -3.42 -0.39
N VAL A 85 9.50 -3.42 -0.09
CA VAL A 85 10.09 -4.32 0.91
C VAL A 85 9.48 -4.08 2.30
N ASN A 86 9.30 -2.83 2.70
CA ASN A 86 8.68 -2.49 3.98
C ASN A 86 7.25 -3.03 4.07
N LEU A 87 6.44 -2.82 3.02
CA LEU A 87 5.06 -3.30 2.97
C LEU A 87 5.00 -4.83 3.02
N LEU A 88 5.83 -5.52 2.23
CA LEU A 88 5.89 -6.99 2.21
C LEU A 88 6.30 -7.57 3.57
N GLU A 89 7.24 -6.93 4.26
CA GLU A 89 7.66 -7.37 5.59
C GLU A 89 6.57 -7.17 6.66
N VAL A 90 5.81 -6.07 6.58
CA VAL A 90 4.64 -5.86 7.44
C VAL A 90 3.53 -6.86 7.11
N ALA A 91 3.26 -7.09 5.83
CA ALA A 91 2.28 -8.08 5.38
C ALA A 91 2.64 -9.49 5.84
N ARG A 92 3.90 -9.90 5.70
CA ARG A 92 4.40 -11.20 6.18
C ARG A 92 4.20 -11.37 7.69
N ALA A 93 4.39 -10.31 8.46
CA ALA A 93 4.30 -10.35 9.92
C ALA A 93 2.86 -10.28 10.45
N GLN A 94 1.97 -9.52 9.80
CA GLN A 94 0.62 -9.21 10.32
C GLN A 94 -0.52 -9.81 9.50
N PHE A 95 -0.29 -10.07 8.21
CA PHE A 95 -1.28 -10.58 7.26
C PHE A 95 -0.76 -11.80 6.48
N PRO A 96 -0.25 -12.86 7.15
CA PRO A 96 0.42 -13.99 6.48
C PRO A 96 -0.49 -14.80 5.53
N ARG A 97 -1.81 -14.55 5.55
CA ARG A 97 -2.81 -15.18 4.68
C ARG A 97 -3.40 -14.24 3.62
N ALA A 98 -3.07 -12.95 3.66
CA ALA A 98 -3.50 -12.01 2.64
C ALA A 98 -2.85 -12.37 1.30
N LYS A 99 -3.62 -12.20 0.22
CA LYS A 99 -3.13 -12.35 -1.15
C LYS A 99 -2.39 -11.11 -1.63
#